data_AF-A0A6M1U3Q7-F1
#
_entry.id   AF-A0A6M1U3Q7-F1
#
_cell.length_a   1.000
_cell.length_b   1.000
_cell.length_c   1.000
_cell.angle_alpha   90.00
_cell.angle_beta   90.00
_cell.angle_gamma   90.00
#
_symmetry.space_group_name_H-M   'P 1'
#
loop_
_entity.id
_entity.type
_entity.pdbx_description
1 polymer ?
#
loop_
_entity_poly.entity_id
_entity_poly.type
_entity_poly.pdbx_seq_one_letter_code
_entity_poly.pdbx_strand_id
1 'polypeptide(L)'
;MRLSIENTREEFMRLRGQFLEQLPKSCQNCGREDDLHIHHIVPLALGGRNVLSNLATLCGECHGKVHGLKIRESHGKAVKEGRIKAARPGKWGAGKVPYGYDVDRFGEMVINEEEAQIIRLMYKWRYIDNLTWPQITEILREMAIPTKTNGEWSNATLHRIFNNPLYRGEYYLQGEFIGYLDNPILDKTLIDAEDEYKRKYTQPNGKLYVFRCKSLKFGHKAEGGGKRGMGERALA
;
A
#
# COMPACT_ATOMS: atom_id res chain seq x y z
N MET A 1 5.49 60.97 32.96
CA MET A 1 6.75 60.23 33.22
C MET A 1 6.89 59.18 32.13
N ARG A 2 7.80 59.35 31.16
CA ARG A 2 8.02 58.35 30.10
C ARG A 2 8.70 57.15 30.75
N LEU A 3 7.98 56.04 30.91
CA LEU A 3 8.58 54.76 31.29
C LEU A 3 9.64 54.43 30.23
N SER A 4 10.91 54.27 30.65
CA SER A 4 11.95 53.78 29.75
C SER A 4 11.59 52.35 29.39
N ILE A 5 11.18 52.13 28.14
CA ILE A 5 10.95 50.80 27.61
C ILE A 5 12.33 50.17 27.44
N GLU A 6 12.65 49.19 28.27
CA GLU A 6 14.01 48.68 28.41
C GLU A 6 14.47 47.78 27.26
N ASN A 7 13.72 47.40 26.22
CA ASN A 7 14.21 46.53 25.13
C ASN A 7 14.99 45.27 25.59
N THR A 8 14.71 44.76 26.79
CA THR A 8 15.32 43.54 27.34
C THR A 8 14.44 42.33 27.10
N ARG A 9 15.02 41.15 27.30
CA ARG A 9 14.26 39.89 27.22
C ARG A 9 13.31 39.76 28.41
N GLU A 10 13.68 40.21 29.61
CA GLU A 10 12.80 40.19 30.77
C GLU A 10 11.56 41.07 30.54
N GLU A 11 11.75 42.26 29.99
CA GLU A 11 10.66 43.17 29.65
C GLU A 11 9.72 42.54 28.61
N PHE A 12 10.29 41.95 27.56
CA PHE A 12 9.51 41.24 26.54
C PHE A 12 8.65 40.14 27.16
N MET A 13 9.20 39.33 28.07
CA MET A 13 8.44 38.27 28.73
C MET A 13 7.31 38.82 29.61
N ARG A 14 7.54 39.96 30.29
CA ARG A 14 6.52 40.65 31.08
C ARG A 14 5.36 41.19 30.22
N LEU A 15 5.68 41.74 29.05
CA LEU A 15 4.70 42.36 28.14
C LEU A 15 4.11 41.38 27.11
N ARG A 16 4.58 40.13 27.08
CA ARG A 16 4.20 39.13 26.07
C ARG A 16 2.69 38.97 25.91
N GLY A 17 1.93 38.96 27.01
CA GLY A 17 0.47 38.86 26.98
C GLY A 17 -0.19 40.05 26.26
N GLN A 18 0.27 41.27 26.56
CA GLN A 18 -0.24 42.50 25.93
C GLN A 18 0.10 42.57 24.44
N PHE A 19 1.28 42.06 24.05
CA PHE A 19 1.62 41.93 22.63
C PHE A 19 0.75 40.90 21.93
N LEU A 20 0.50 39.74 22.55
CA LEU A 20 -0.38 38.71 21.98
C LEU A 20 -1.80 39.22 21.75
N GLU A 21 -2.34 40.08 22.63
CA GLU A 21 -3.67 40.69 22.47
C GLU A 21 -3.77 41.61 21.24
N GLN A 22 -2.69 42.32 20.91
CA GLN A 22 -2.67 43.32 19.84
C GLN A 22 -2.19 42.78 18.49
N LEU A 23 -1.41 41.68 18.50
CA LEU A 23 -0.93 41.04 17.29
C LEU A 23 -2.01 40.14 16.67
N PRO A 24 -1.94 39.87 15.34
CA PRO A 24 -2.86 38.95 14.68
C PRO A 24 -2.88 37.57 15.34
N LYS A 25 -4.08 36.98 15.45
CA LYS A 25 -4.33 35.63 15.99
C LYS A 25 -4.09 34.51 14.98
N SER A 26 -3.35 34.81 13.91
CA SER A 26 -2.94 33.86 12.89
C SER A 26 -1.49 34.15 12.49
N CYS A 27 -0.81 33.13 11.98
CA CYS A 27 0.54 33.23 11.48
C CYS A 27 0.56 34.18 10.28
N GLN A 28 1.36 35.24 10.38
CA GLN A 28 1.46 36.27 9.34
C GLN A 28 2.21 35.79 8.07
N ASN A 29 2.78 34.57 8.10
CA ASN A 29 3.42 33.97 6.93
C ASN A 29 2.53 32.95 6.19
N CYS A 30 1.78 32.11 6.92
CA CYS A 30 0.99 31.02 6.29
C CYS A 30 -0.49 30.97 6.68
N GLY A 31 -0.96 31.85 7.58
CA GLY A 31 -2.37 31.94 7.99
C GLY A 31 -2.82 30.92 9.04
N ARG A 32 -1.95 30.01 9.49
CA ARG A 32 -2.25 29.02 10.55
C ARG A 32 -2.66 29.70 11.87
N GLU A 33 -3.61 29.13 12.62
CA GLU A 33 -4.11 29.70 13.90
C GLU A 33 -3.61 28.94 15.16
N ASP A 34 -2.96 27.78 15.00
CA ASP A 34 -2.35 26.99 16.07
C ASP A 34 -0.82 27.21 16.20
N ASP A 35 -0.29 26.90 17.39
CA ASP A 35 1.15 26.95 17.71
C ASP A 35 1.83 28.30 17.40
N LEU A 36 1.21 29.39 17.85
CA LEU A 36 1.66 30.75 17.55
C LEU A 36 2.70 31.27 18.55
N HIS A 37 3.76 31.86 18.00
CA HIS A 37 4.88 32.47 18.70
C HIS A 37 5.07 33.90 18.23
N ILE A 38 5.58 34.76 19.11
CA ILE A 38 5.98 36.12 18.73
C ILE A 38 7.46 36.09 18.34
N HIS A 39 7.76 36.60 17.14
CA HIS A 39 9.09 36.71 16.57
C HIS A 39 9.49 38.19 16.43
N HIS A 40 10.71 38.55 16.81
CA HIS A 40 11.26 39.88 16.54
C HIS A 40 11.77 39.97 15.10
N ILE A 41 11.23 40.89 14.29
CA ILE A 41 11.66 41.11 12.89
C ILE A 41 13.15 41.47 12.85
N VAL A 42 13.55 42.44 13.67
CA VAL A 42 14.96 42.73 13.98
C VAL A 42 15.24 42.22 15.41
N PRO A 43 16.19 41.28 15.61
CA PRO A 43 16.55 40.79 16.94
C PRO A 43 17.08 41.88 17.87
N LEU A 44 16.84 41.74 19.18
CA LEU A 44 17.34 42.68 20.21
C LEU A 44 18.87 42.84 20.16
N ALA A 45 19.61 41.74 19.94
CA ALA A 45 21.07 41.75 19.82
C ALA A 45 21.59 42.56 18.61
N LEU A 46 20.73 42.83 17.63
CA LEU A 46 21.01 43.65 16.45
C LEU A 46 20.35 45.04 16.53
N GLY A 47 19.93 45.47 17.74
CA GLY A 47 19.31 46.77 17.96
C GLY A 47 17.79 46.81 17.72
N GLY A 48 17.15 45.64 17.59
CA GLY A 48 15.70 45.52 17.60
C GLY A 48 15.07 46.03 18.89
N ARG A 49 13.80 46.43 18.82
CA ARG A 49 13.04 46.93 19.98
C ARG A 49 11.81 46.08 20.29
N ASN A 50 11.35 46.12 21.54
CA ASN A 50 10.11 45.48 22.00
C ASN A 50 8.88 46.33 21.65
N VAL A 51 8.67 46.59 20.36
CA VAL A 51 7.55 47.40 19.85
C VAL A 51 6.75 46.59 18.83
N LEU A 52 5.43 46.81 18.77
CA LEU A 52 4.53 46.04 17.88
C LEU A 52 5.01 46.00 16.42
N SER A 53 5.55 47.10 15.90
CA SER A 53 6.07 47.18 14.53
C SER A 53 7.31 46.32 14.28
N ASN A 54 7.98 45.84 15.32
CA ASN A 54 9.14 44.95 15.25
C ASN A 54 8.78 43.51 15.67
N LEU A 55 7.50 43.21 15.90
CA LEU A 55 7.03 41.88 16.32
C LEU A 55 6.12 41.29 15.24
N ALA A 56 6.21 39.98 15.04
CA ALA A 56 5.36 39.23 14.13
C ALA A 56 4.83 37.95 14.79
N THR A 57 3.57 37.61 14.54
CA THR A 57 3.00 36.32 14.96
C THR A 57 3.34 35.26 13.93
N LEU A 58 4.09 34.22 14.31
CA LEU A 58 4.47 33.11 13.43
C LEU A 58 4.12 31.76 14.07
N CYS A 59 3.68 30.77 13.28
CA CYS A 59 3.58 29.40 13.78
C CYS A 59 4.97 28.80 14.02
N GLY A 60 5.09 27.75 14.86
CA GLY A 60 6.38 27.14 15.19
C GLY A 60 7.21 26.72 13.98
N GLU A 61 6.56 26.24 12.92
CA GLU A 61 7.22 25.90 11.65
C GLU A 61 7.83 27.13 10.95
N CYS A 62 7.06 28.21 10.82
CA CYS A 62 7.53 29.44 10.17
C CYS A 62 8.58 30.16 11.03
N HIS A 63 8.37 30.22 12.34
CA HIS A 63 9.32 30.75 13.31
C HIS A 63 10.67 30.01 13.24
N GLY A 64 10.62 28.68 13.14
CA GLY A 64 11.79 27.84 12.94
C GLY A 64 12.56 28.17 11.65
N LYS A 65 11.87 28.31 10.52
CA LYS A 65 12.48 28.69 9.24
C LYS A 65 13.27 30.00 9.34
N VAL A 66 12.72 31.00 10.03
CA VAL A 66 13.39 32.31 10.21
C VAL A 66 14.65 32.18 11.05
N HIS A 67 14.67 31.31 12.06
CA HIS A 67 15.88 30.97 12.83
C HIS A 67 16.81 29.95 12.13
N GLY A 68 16.58 29.66 10.84
CA GLY A 68 17.43 28.76 10.07
C GLY A 68 17.25 27.28 10.40
N LEU A 69 16.18 26.89 11.13
CA LEU A 69 15.80 25.49 11.22
C LEU A 69 15.41 25.03 9.81
N LYS A 70 16.29 24.23 9.20
CA LYS A 70 15.92 23.44 8.02
C LYS A 70 14.84 22.48 8.49
N ILE A 71 13.64 22.58 7.92
CA ILE A 71 12.67 21.49 8.00
C ILE A 71 13.37 20.30 7.37
N ARG A 72 13.87 19.40 8.22
CA ARG A 72 14.34 18.11 7.76
C ARG A 72 13.11 17.46 7.16
N GLU A 73 13.09 17.27 5.84
CA GLU A 73 12.17 16.31 5.26
C GLU A 73 12.27 15.03 6.10
N SER A 74 11.12 14.50 6.51
CA SER A 74 11.07 13.28 7.31
C SER A 74 12.03 12.26 6.71
N HIS A 75 12.95 11.71 7.52
CA HIS A 75 13.87 10.67 7.07
C HIS A 75 13.12 9.53 6.36
N GLY A 76 11.89 9.22 6.82
CA GLY A 76 11.00 8.28 6.15
C GLY A 76 10.59 8.69 4.74
N LYS A 77 10.32 9.98 4.50
CA LYS A 77 10.00 10.52 3.16
C LYS A 77 11.21 10.42 2.23
N ALA A 78 12.39 10.85 2.68
CA ALA A 78 13.62 10.77 1.90
C ALA A 78 14.01 9.31 1.56
N VAL A 79 13.86 8.38 2.51
CA VAL A 79 14.08 6.94 2.28
C VAL A 79 13.06 6.38 1.29
N LYS A 80 11.78 6.79 1.38
CA LYS A 80 10.72 6.38 0.44
C LYS A 80 11.08 6.79 -0.99
N GLU A 81 11.44 8.06 -1.18
CA GLU A 81 11.83 8.60 -2.48
C GLU A 81 13.11 7.96 -3.02
N GLY A 82 14.10 7.72 -2.15
CA GLY A 82 15.33 7.02 -2.54
C GLY A 82 15.07 5.61 -3.06
N ARG A 83 14.14 4.87 -2.43
CA ARG A 83 13.74 3.53 -2.90
C ARG A 83 13.07 3.55 -4.26
N ILE A 84 12.15 4.51 -4.49
CA ILE A 84 11.47 4.65 -5.78
C ILE A 84 12.48 5.03 -6.88
N LYS A 85 13.40 5.96 -6.60
CA LYS A 85 14.45 6.36 -7.56
C LYS A 85 15.40 5.23 -7.94
N ALA A 86 15.63 4.28 -7.02
CA ALA A 86 16.47 3.10 -7.27
C ALA A 86 15.70 1.90 -7.83
N ALA A 87 14.37 2.00 -7.94
CA ALA A 87 13.53 0.92 -8.45
C ALA A 87 13.71 0.77 -9.96
N ARG A 88 13.66 -0.47 -10.42
CA ARG A 88 13.67 -0.85 -11.83
C ARG A 88 12.84 -2.10 -12.02
N PRO A 89 12.25 -2.33 -13.22
CA PRO A 89 11.60 -3.60 -13.51
C PRO A 89 12.55 -4.77 -13.27
N GLY A 90 12.01 -5.88 -12.77
CA GLY A 90 12.83 -7.04 -12.37
C GLY A 90 13.43 -6.93 -10.97
N LYS A 91 13.69 -5.75 -10.40
CA LYS A 91 14.27 -5.63 -9.05
C LYS A 91 13.21 -5.43 -7.98
N TRP A 92 13.10 -6.34 -7.02
CA TRP A 92 12.06 -6.27 -5.98
C TRP A 92 12.38 -5.20 -4.92
N GLY A 93 11.54 -4.16 -4.87
CA GLY A 93 11.80 -2.93 -4.13
C GLY A 93 11.59 -2.98 -2.62
N ALA A 94 10.71 -3.84 -2.08
CA ALA A 94 10.52 -4.08 -0.64
C ALA A 94 9.34 -5.00 -0.33
N GLY A 95 9.33 -5.59 0.87
CA GLY A 95 8.18 -6.29 1.44
C GLY A 95 8.10 -7.77 1.04
N LYS A 96 6.95 -8.40 1.31
CA LYS A 96 6.72 -9.81 1.00
C LYS A 96 6.64 -9.99 -0.52
N VAL A 97 7.48 -10.87 -1.05
CA VAL A 97 7.49 -11.21 -2.48
C VAL A 97 6.16 -11.88 -2.86
N PRO A 98 5.52 -11.51 -3.98
CA PRO A 98 4.29 -12.14 -4.43
C PRO A 98 4.48 -13.64 -4.71
N TYR A 99 3.40 -14.40 -4.53
CA TYR A 99 3.40 -15.84 -4.84
C TYR A 99 3.64 -16.06 -6.33
N GLY A 100 4.45 -17.04 -6.72
CA GLY A 100 4.88 -17.23 -8.12
C GLY A 100 6.22 -16.59 -8.45
N TYR A 101 6.73 -15.70 -7.59
CA TYR A 101 8.05 -15.08 -7.75
C TYR A 101 8.88 -15.29 -6.49
N ASP A 102 10.17 -15.54 -6.67
CA ASP A 102 11.17 -15.42 -5.63
C ASP A 102 12.12 -14.26 -5.96
N VAL A 103 13.04 -13.98 -5.05
CA VAL A 103 14.06 -12.96 -5.23
C VAL A 103 15.42 -13.60 -5.01
N ASP A 104 16.31 -13.40 -5.96
CA ASP A 104 17.67 -13.91 -5.88
C ASP A 104 18.54 -13.09 -4.89
N ARG A 105 19.81 -13.49 -4.77
CA ARG A 105 20.78 -12.81 -3.90
C ARG A 105 21.09 -11.36 -4.28
N PHE A 106 20.73 -10.93 -5.48
CA PHE A 106 20.95 -9.58 -6.01
C PHE A 106 19.70 -8.70 -5.92
N GLY A 107 18.57 -9.26 -5.49
CA GLY A 107 17.30 -8.55 -5.43
C GLY A 107 16.48 -8.67 -6.73
N GLU A 108 16.90 -9.51 -7.67
CA GLU A 108 16.18 -9.72 -8.93
C GLU A 108 15.07 -10.74 -8.74
N MET A 109 13.91 -10.44 -9.30
CA MET A 109 12.74 -11.30 -9.31
C MET A 109 12.99 -12.46 -10.27
N VAL A 110 12.82 -13.67 -9.75
CA VAL A 110 12.93 -14.91 -10.50
C VAL A 110 11.59 -15.62 -10.40
N ILE A 111 11.10 -16.20 -11.49
CA ILE A 111 9.87 -16.99 -11.47
C ILE A 111 10.13 -18.26 -10.67
N ASN A 112 9.29 -18.49 -9.66
CA ASN A 112 9.20 -19.80 -9.02
C ASN A 112 8.20 -20.63 -9.84
N GLU A 113 8.68 -21.54 -10.67
CA GLU A 113 7.82 -22.25 -11.62
C GLU A 113 6.73 -23.10 -10.95
N GLU A 114 6.98 -23.67 -9.77
CA GLU A 114 5.98 -24.43 -9.03
C GLU A 114 4.82 -23.51 -8.58
N GLU A 115 5.15 -22.39 -7.93
CA GLU A 115 4.14 -21.41 -7.51
C GLU A 115 3.47 -20.72 -8.72
N ALA A 116 4.21 -20.46 -9.79
CA ALA A 116 3.72 -19.81 -11.00
C ALA A 116 2.73 -20.70 -11.75
N GLN A 117 2.94 -22.02 -11.79
CA GLN A 117 1.95 -22.97 -12.33
C GLN A 117 0.62 -22.88 -11.58
N ILE A 118 0.65 -22.73 -10.26
CA ILE A 118 -0.57 -22.54 -9.46
C ILE A 118 -1.25 -21.21 -9.82
N ILE A 119 -0.51 -20.12 -10.00
CA ILE A 119 -1.08 -18.85 -10.48
C ILE A 119 -1.76 -19.02 -11.84
N ARG A 120 -1.10 -19.69 -12.81
CA ARG A 120 -1.68 -19.97 -14.13
C ARG A 120 -2.97 -20.79 -14.02
N LEU A 121 -2.99 -21.83 -13.17
CA LEU A 121 -4.19 -22.63 -12.89
C LEU A 121 -5.31 -21.79 -12.26
N MET A 122 -4.99 -20.93 -11.29
CA MET A 122 -5.96 -20.05 -10.64
C MET A 122 -6.63 -19.10 -11.65
N TYR A 123 -5.85 -18.53 -12.58
CA TYR A 123 -6.37 -17.67 -13.65
C TYR A 123 -7.25 -18.45 -14.63
N LYS A 124 -6.83 -19.66 -15.03
CA LYS A 124 -7.67 -20.56 -15.85
C LYS A 124 -8.99 -20.87 -15.16
N TRP A 125 -8.96 -21.36 -13.91
CA TRP A 125 -10.16 -21.67 -13.14
C TRP A 125 -11.09 -20.46 -13.00
N ARG A 126 -10.51 -19.29 -12.76
CA ARG A 126 -11.28 -18.05 -12.56
C ARG A 126 -11.95 -17.56 -13.83
N TYR A 127 -11.21 -17.48 -14.94
CA TYR A 127 -11.60 -16.72 -16.12
C TYR A 127 -12.03 -17.58 -17.30
N ILE A 128 -11.59 -18.84 -17.36
CA ILE A 128 -12.00 -19.80 -18.38
C ILE A 128 -13.11 -20.70 -17.83
N ASP A 129 -12.88 -21.32 -16.65
CA ASP A 129 -13.84 -22.24 -16.05
C ASP A 129 -14.93 -21.54 -15.21
N ASN A 130 -14.85 -20.21 -15.09
CA ASN A 130 -15.80 -19.35 -14.38
C ASN A 130 -16.02 -19.73 -12.90
N LEU A 131 -15.00 -20.28 -12.23
CA LEU A 131 -15.07 -20.62 -10.82
C LEU A 131 -15.00 -19.37 -9.94
N THR A 132 -15.78 -19.39 -8.86
CA THR A 132 -15.76 -18.36 -7.82
C THR A 132 -14.58 -18.56 -6.88
N TRP A 133 -14.16 -17.52 -6.16
CA TRP A 133 -13.05 -17.61 -5.22
C TRP A 133 -13.22 -18.64 -4.10
N PRO A 134 -14.42 -18.84 -3.51
CA PRO A 134 -14.63 -19.93 -2.57
C PRO A 134 -14.37 -21.31 -3.18
N GLN A 135 -14.77 -21.54 -4.43
CA GLN A 135 -14.54 -22.81 -5.13
C GLN A 135 -13.05 -23.02 -5.41
N ILE A 136 -12.33 -21.98 -5.84
CA ILE A 136 -10.88 -22.04 -6.05
C ILE A 136 -10.15 -22.31 -4.72
N THR A 137 -10.58 -21.68 -3.63
CA THR A 137 -10.02 -21.91 -2.29
C THR A 137 -10.20 -23.36 -1.84
N GLU A 138 -11.38 -23.94 -2.08
CA GLU A 138 -11.65 -25.34 -1.75
C GLU A 138 -10.76 -26.28 -2.55
N ILE A 139 -10.63 -26.06 -3.87
CA ILE A 139 -9.73 -26.86 -4.73
C ILE A 139 -8.29 -26.79 -4.21
N LEU A 140 -7.78 -25.59 -3.88
CA LEU A 140 -6.42 -25.43 -3.38
C LEU A 140 -6.20 -26.14 -2.03
N ARG A 141 -7.23 -26.16 -1.17
CA ARG A 141 -7.21 -26.87 0.11
C ARG A 141 -7.24 -28.38 -0.07
N GLU A 142 -8.13 -28.89 -0.91
CA GLU A 142 -8.24 -30.33 -1.22
C GLU A 142 -6.95 -30.88 -1.83
N MET A 143 -6.27 -30.08 -2.65
CA MET A 143 -4.98 -30.43 -3.24
C MET A 143 -3.78 -30.26 -2.28
N ALA A 144 -4.01 -29.81 -1.04
CA ALA A 144 -2.99 -29.54 -0.04
C ALA A 144 -1.85 -28.61 -0.53
N ILE A 145 -2.18 -27.64 -1.40
CA ILE A 145 -1.20 -26.69 -1.95
C ILE A 145 -0.90 -25.61 -0.89
N PRO A 146 0.35 -25.45 -0.44
CA PRO A 146 0.69 -24.44 0.56
C PRO A 146 0.75 -23.04 -0.05
N THR A 147 0.42 -22.02 0.76
CA THR A 147 0.73 -20.63 0.43
C THR A 147 2.23 -20.35 0.62
N LYS A 148 2.74 -19.21 0.14
CA LYS A 148 4.15 -18.79 0.32
C LYS A 148 4.69 -18.85 1.75
N THR A 149 3.82 -18.79 2.74
CA THR A 149 4.16 -18.82 4.18
C THR A 149 3.66 -20.09 4.87
N ASN A 150 3.36 -21.15 4.11
CA ASN A 150 2.82 -22.42 4.60
C ASN A 150 1.52 -22.28 5.42
N GLY A 151 0.73 -21.22 5.18
CA GLY A 151 -0.60 -21.04 5.75
C GLY A 151 -1.71 -21.46 4.78
N GLU A 152 -2.96 -21.36 5.22
CA GLU A 152 -4.13 -21.70 4.41
C GLU A 152 -4.51 -20.64 3.37
N TRP A 153 -5.13 -21.10 2.29
CA TRP A 153 -5.75 -20.24 1.30
C TRP A 153 -7.02 -19.59 1.84
N SER A 154 -7.18 -18.30 1.59
CA SER A 154 -8.37 -17.54 1.95
C SER A 154 -8.82 -16.66 0.78
N ASN A 155 -10.10 -16.31 0.76
CA ASN A 155 -10.65 -15.38 -0.23
C ASN A 155 -9.89 -14.04 -0.26
N ALA A 156 -9.36 -13.57 0.88
CA ALA A 156 -8.54 -12.37 0.94
C ALA A 156 -7.18 -12.54 0.25
N THR A 157 -6.58 -13.74 0.30
CA THR A 157 -5.37 -14.07 -0.45
C THR A 157 -5.64 -14.12 -1.95
N LEU A 158 -6.73 -14.76 -2.37
CA LEU A 158 -7.16 -14.78 -3.78
C LEU A 158 -7.44 -13.37 -4.30
N HIS A 159 -8.14 -12.54 -3.51
CA HIS A 159 -8.37 -11.14 -3.86
C HIS A 159 -7.06 -10.41 -4.14
N ARG A 160 -6.07 -10.56 -3.27
CA ARG A 160 -4.74 -9.93 -3.46
C ARG A 160 -4.04 -10.45 -4.70
N ILE A 161 -4.20 -11.72 -5.05
CA ILE A 161 -3.59 -12.31 -6.25
C ILE A 161 -4.24 -11.77 -7.52
N PHE A 162 -5.56 -11.89 -7.67
CA PHE A 162 -6.25 -11.50 -8.90
C PHE A 162 -6.24 -9.98 -9.17
N ASN A 163 -5.94 -9.17 -8.15
CA ASN A 163 -5.80 -7.71 -8.29
C ASN A 163 -4.32 -7.26 -8.34
N ASN A 164 -3.36 -8.18 -8.35
CA ASN A 164 -1.95 -7.82 -8.47
C ASN A 164 -1.56 -7.71 -9.95
N PRO A 165 -1.29 -6.50 -10.47
CA PRO A 165 -0.97 -6.29 -11.88
C PRO A 165 0.40 -6.88 -12.27
N LEU A 166 1.24 -7.25 -11.28
CA LEU A 166 2.54 -7.89 -11.51
C LEU A 166 2.43 -9.20 -12.30
N TYR A 167 1.34 -9.95 -12.18
CA TYR A 167 1.17 -11.21 -12.91
C TYR A 167 1.01 -10.99 -14.42
N ARG A 168 0.50 -9.81 -14.81
CA ARG A 168 0.45 -9.34 -16.20
C ARG A 168 1.74 -8.64 -16.64
N GLY A 169 2.70 -8.51 -15.74
CA GLY A 169 4.00 -7.87 -15.97
C GLY A 169 4.08 -6.41 -15.54
N GLU A 170 3.00 -5.79 -15.09
CA GLU A 170 3.03 -4.39 -14.66
C GLU A 170 3.58 -4.26 -13.24
N TYR A 171 4.74 -3.63 -13.10
CA TYR A 171 5.39 -3.46 -11.80
C TYR A 171 5.12 -2.08 -11.20
N TYR A 172 4.53 -2.07 -10.01
CA TYR A 172 4.29 -0.88 -9.21
C TYR A 172 5.01 -0.95 -7.87
N LEU A 173 5.58 0.17 -7.43
CA LEU A 173 6.16 0.33 -6.10
C LEU A 173 5.53 1.53 -5.41
N GLN A 174 4.79 1.27 -4.32
CA GLN A 174 4.13 2.30 -3.51
C GLN A 174 3.19 3.24 -4.30
N GLY A 175 2.55 2.70 -5.34
CA GLY A 175 1.62 3.42 -6.21
C GLY A 175 2.26 3.95 -7.50
N GLU A 176 3.59 4.04 -7.57
CA GLU A 176 4.30 4.51 -8.76
C GLU A 176 4.54 3.36 -9.75
N PHE A 177 4.27 3.60 -11.03
CA PHE A 177 4.56 2.65 -12.09
C PHE A 177 6.06 2.63 -12.38
N ILE A 178 6.68 1.47 -12.24
CA ILE A 178 8.13 1.27 -12.43
C ILE A 178 8.44 0.75 -13.84
N GLY A 179 7.55 -0.05 -14.43
CA GLY A 179 7.68 -0.56 -15.79
C GLY A 179 7.13 -1.97 -15.95
N TYR A 180 7.44 -2.62 -17.08
CA TYR A 180 7.00 -3.97 -17.39
C TYR A 180 8.09 -5.01 -17.09
N LEU A 181 7.70 -6.17 -16.60
CA LEU A 181 8.56 -7.35 -16.49
C LEU A 181 8.77 -7.96 -17.88
N ASP A 182 10.01 -8.39 -18.15
CA ASP A 182 10.33 -9.07 -19.42
C ASP A 182 9.64 -10.44 -19.52
N ASN A 183 9.46 -11.12 -18.38
CA ASN A 183 8.87 -12.45 -18.31
C ASN A 183 7.75 -12.48 -17.24
N PRO A 184 6.52 -12.03 -17.59
CA PRO A 184 5.38 -12.16 -16.69
C PRO A 184 4.89 -13.61 -16.59
N ILE A 185 4.26 -13.97 -15.47
CA ILE A 185 3.71 -15.32 -15.25
C ILE A 185 2.54 -15.63 -16.20
N LEU A 186 1.70 -14.63 -16.49
CA LEU A 186 0.54 -14.80 -17.37
C LEU A 186 0.95 -14.60 -18.82
N ASP A 187 0.62 -15.59 -19.64
CA ASP A 187 0.71 -15.47 -21.09
C ASP A 187 -0.45 -14.66 -21.66
N LYS A 188 -0.35 -14.35 -22.96
CA LYS A 188 -1.37 -13.62 -23.70
C LYS A 188 -2.74 -14.28 -23.63
N THR A 189 -2.81 -15.62 -23.64
CA THR A 189 -4.08 -16.35 -23.62
C THR A 189 -4.84 -16.13 -22.32
N LEU A 190 -4.16 -16.19 -21.17
CA LEU A 190 -4.77 -15.94 -19.86
C LEU A 190 -5.14 -14.47 -19.66
N ILE A 191 -4.32 -13.55 -20.18
CA ILE A 191 -4.58 -12.12 -20.19
C ILE A 191 -5.85 -11.80 -20.98
N ASP A 192 -5.97 -12.34 -22.20
CA ASP A 192 -7.13 -12.13 -23.07
C ASP A 192 -8.41 -12.71 -22.44
N ALA A 193 -8.32 -13.87 -21.80
CA ALA A 193 -9.44 -14.48 -21.07
C ALA A 193 -9.90 -13.64 -19.87
N GLU A 194 -8.97 -13.09 -19.10
CA GLU A 194 -9.29 -12.16 -18.01
C GLU A 194 -10.00 -10.91 -18.54
N ASP A 195 -9.50 -10.33 -19.62
CA ASP A 195 -10.04 -9.10 -20.21
C ASP A 195 -11.44 -9.34 -20.80
N GLU A 196 -11.65 -10.49 -21.44
CA GLU A 196 -12.98 -10.90 -21.89
C GLU A 196 -13.95 -11.10 -20.74
N TYR A 197 -13.53 -11.82 -19.70
CA TYR A 197 -14.35 -12.04 -18.52
C TYR A 197 -14.74 -10.71 -17.88
N LYS A 198 -13.79 -9.79 -17.67
CA LYS A 198 -14.06 -8.47 -17.11
C LYS A 198 -15.01 -7.68 -18.01
N ARG A 199 -14.81 -7.67 -19.32
CA ARG A 199 -15.73 -6.98 -20.25
C ARG A 199 -17.16 -7.49 -20.17
N LYS A 200 -17.33 -8.82 -20.07
CA LYS A 200 -18.64 -9.48 -20.01
C LYS A 200 -19.34 -9.27 -18.67
N TYR A 201 -18.58 -9.23 -17.57
CA TYR A 201 -19.12 -9.31 -16.23
C TYR A 201 -18.87 -8.07 -15.37
N THR A 202 -18.42 -6.95 -15.95
CA THR A 202 -18.33 -5.66 -15.28
C THR A 202 -19.64 -4.89 -15.45
N GLN A 203 -20.22 -4.45 -14.34
CA GLN A 203 -21.38 -3.57 -14.31
C GLN A 203 -20.99 -2.15 -14.79
N PRO A 204 -21.97 -1.31 -15.18
CA PRO A 204 -21.70 0.09 -15.56
C PRO A 204 -20.98 0.92 -14.49
N ASN A 205 -21.11 0.54 -13.21
CA ASN A 205 -20.44 1.20 -12.08
C ASN A 205 -19.00 0.68 -11.83
N GLY A 206 -18.46 -0.16 -12.73
CA GLY A 206 -17.12 -0.73 -12.64
C GLY A 206 -17.01 -1.95 -11.71
N LYS A 207 -18.07 -2.37 -11.02
CA LYS A 207 -18.04 -3.57 -10.15
C LYS A 207 -18.35 -4.84 -10.94
N LEU A 208 -17.68 -5.94 -10.62
CA LEU A 208 -18.03 -7.24 -11.20
C LEU A 208 -19.40 -7.73 -10.71
N TYR A 209 -20.18 -8.40 -11.57
CA TYR A 209 -21.38 -9.13 -11.13
C TYR A 209 -20.99 -10.24 -10.14
N VAL A 210 -21.73 -10.34 -9.03
CA VAL A 210 -21.51 -11.37 -8.00
C VAL A 210 -22.26 -12.64 -8.38
N PHE A 211 -21.51 -13.70 -8.68
CA PHE A 211 -22.09 -15.02 -8.90
C PHE A 211 -22.39 -15.67 -7.54
N ARG A 212 -23.67 -15.97 -7.28
CA ARG A 212 -24.03 -16.81 -6.13
C ARG A 212 -23.52 -18.23 -6.39
N CYS A 213 -22.62 -18.70 -5.52
CA CYS A 213 -22.13 -20.07 -5.54
C CYS A 213 -23.30 -21.04 -5.30
N LYS A 214 -23.61 -21.89 -6.29
CA LYS A 214 -24.33 -23.14 -6.06
C LYS A 214 -23.26 -24.18 -5.74
N SER A 215 -23.32 -24.80 -4.58
CA SER A 215 -22.30 -25.73 -4.07
C SER A 215 -21.81 -26.70 -5.14
N LEU A 216 -20.50 -26.73 -5.41
CA LEU A 216 -19.87 -27.76 -6.23
C LEU A 216 -19.99 -29.09 -5.48
N LYS A 217 -20.79 -30.02 -5.98
CA LYS A 217 -20.66 -31.43 -5.58
C LYS A 217 -19.56 -32.02 -6.46
N PHE A 218 -18.35 -32.12 -5.93
CA PHE A 218 -17.31 -32.93 -6.56
C PHE A 218 -17.73 -34.40 -6.47
N GLY A 219 -18.24 -34.94 -7.59
CA GLY A 219 -18.55 -36.35 -7.72
C GLY A 219 -17.26 -37.14 -7.90
N HIS A 220 -16.71 -37.69 -6.82
CA HIS A 220 -15.74 -38.78 -6.91
C HIS A 220 -16.45 -40.00 -7.51
N LYS A 221 -16.37 -40.17 -8.84
CA LYS A 221 -16.49 -41.52 -9.42
C LYS A 221 -15.19 -42.24 -9.12
N ALA A 222 -15.20 -43.06 -8.05
CA ALA A 222 -14.21 -44.08 -7.86
C ALA A 222 -14.39 -45.14 -8.96
N GLU A 223 -13.60 -45.05 -10.02
CA GLU A 223 -13.31 -46.20 -10.86
C GLU A 223 -12.30 -47.06 -10.09
N GLY A 224 -12.72 -48.26 -9.69
CA GLY A 224 -11.86 -49.14 -8.90
C GLY A 224 -12.43 -50.55 -8.74
N GLY A 225 -12.10 -51.40 -9.71
CA GLY A 225 -11.70 -52.78 -9.43
C GLY A 225 -12.79 -53.77 -9.05
N GLY A 226 -13.21 -54.58 -10.02
CA GLY A 226 -14.01 -55.77 -9.75
C GLY A 226 -13.32 -56.76 -8.82
N LYS A 227 -14.11 -57.40 -7.97
CA LYS A 227 -13.91 -58.79 -7.58
C LYS A 227 -15.27 -59.48 -7.59
N ARG A 228 -15.42 -60.39 -8.56
CA ARG A 228 -16.37 -61.50 -8.48
C ARG A 228 -15.95 -62.37 -7.29
N GLY A 229 -16.84 -62.57 -6.34
CA GLY A 229 -16.73 -63.53 -5.25
C GLY A 229 -18.01 -64.34 -5.17
N MET A 230 -17.90 -65.64 -5.49
CA MET A 230 -18.92 -66.67 -5.34
C MET A 230 -19.07 -67.10 -3.87
N GLY A 231 -20.25 -67.63 -3.53
CA GLY A 231 -20.53 -68.45 -2.32
C GLY A 231 -21.08 -67.64 -1.14
N GLU A 232 -22.12 -68.05 -0.40
CA GLU A 232 -22.80 -69.33 -0.24
C GLU A 232 -24.27 -69.12 0.21
N ARG A 233 -25.10 -70.13 -0.05
CA ARG A 233 -26.47 -70.30 0.48
C ARG A 233 -26.42 -70.93 1.87
N ALA A 234 -27.25 -70.47 2.80
CA ALA A 234 -27.97 -71.26 3.83
C ALA A 234 -28.97 -70.29 4.50
N LEU A 235 -30.29 -70.41 4.32
CA LEU A 235 -31.23 -71.30 5.04
C LEU A 235 -31.08 -71.25 6.57
N ALA A 236 -31.86 -70.37 7.21
CA ALA A 236 -32.80 -70.68 8.29
C ALA A 236 -33.75 -69.47 8.46
#